data_AF-A0AA96XW44-F1
#
_entry.id   AF-A0AA96XW44-F1
#
_cell.length_a   1.000
_cell.length_b   1.000
_cell.length_c   1.000
_cell.angle_alpha   90.00
_cell.angle_beta   90.00
_cell.angle_gamma   90.00
#
_symmetry.space_group_name_H-M   'P 1'
#
loop_
_entity.id
_entity.type
_entity.pdbx_description
1 polymer ?
#
loop_
_entity_poly.entity_id
_entity_poly.type
_entity_poly.pdbx_seq_one_letter_code
_entity_poly.pdbx_strand_id
1 'polypeptide(L)'
;MRQAAVEALRLLVDPAVDPLLAQRLLGDPSPEVRKAVVFAASFRPLGALLPALEQALRGDPSDGLRAELVQFLGSRVTTTLEVRPLLAWASQNDSNASIRQAALGFLKAVSANTGP
;
A
#
# COMPACT_ATOMS: atom_id res chain seq x y z
N MET A 1 -13.58 14.25 -10.31
CA MET A 1 -14.71 13.35 -9.96
C MET A 1 -14.27 11.95 -9.56
N ARG A 2 -13.48 11.21 -10.36
CA ARG A 2 -13.09 9.81 -10.03
C ARG A 2 -12.31 9.67 -8.71
N GLN A 3 -11.32 10.54 -8.46
CA GLN A 3 -10.57 10.55 -7.20
C GLN A 3 -11.49 10.71 -5.98
N ALA A 4 -12.30 11.78 -5.94
CA ALA A 4 -13.24 12.03 -4.85
C ALA A 4 -14.25 10.87 -4.65
N ALA A 5 -14.70 10.23 -5.74
CA ALA A 5 -15.55 9.06 -5.65
C ALA A 5 -14.83 7.87 -4.99
N VAL A 6 -13.56 7.63 -5.34
CA VAL A 6 -12.75 6.59 -4.69
C VAL A 6 -12.48 6.93 -3.23
N GLU A 7 -12.16 8.18 -2.90
CA GLU A 7 -11.99 8.62 -1.51
C GLU A 7 -13.27 8.41 -0.69
N ALA A 8 -14.44 8.65 -1.27
CA ALA A 8 -15.72 8.41 -0.61
C ALA A 8 -15.97 6.93 -0.26
N LEU A 9 -15.36 5.98 -1.00
CA LEU A 9 -15.46 4.55 -0.68
C LEU A 9 -14.86 4.20 0.68
N ARG A 10 -14.06 5.07 1.30
CA ARG A 10 -13.63 4.90 2.71
C ARG A 10 -14.80 4.81 3.69
N LEU A 11 -15.95 5.39 3.34
CA LEU A 11 -17.18 5.37 4.15
C LEU A 11 -17.96 4.07 3.97
N LEU A 12 -17.60 3.23 2.98
CA LEU A 12 -18.25 1.97 2.65
C LEU A 12 -17.27 0.81 2.87
N VAL A 13 -17.16 0.35 4.11
CA VAL A 13 -16.22 -0.71 4.54
C VAL A 13 -16.75 -2.13 4.23
N ASP A 14 -17.79 -2.24 3.40
CA ASP A 14 -18.31 -3.52 2.94
C ASP A 14 -17.23 -4.26 2.10
N PRO A 15 -16.92 -5.54 2.40
CA PRO A 15 -15.98 -6.33 1.62
C PRO A 15 -16.30 -6.40 0.11
N ALA A 16 -17.57 -6.22 -0.28
CA ALA A 16 -17.98 -6.15 -1.68
C ALA A 16 -17.37 -4.96 -2.45
N VAL A 17 -16.82 -3.97 -1.74
CA VAL A 17 -16.12 -2.81 -2.33
C VAL A 17 -14.65 -3.12 -2.64
N ASP A 18 -14.06 -4.16 -2.03
CA ASP A 18 -12.64 -4.48 -2.19
C ASP A 18 -12.25 -4.84 -3.65
N PRO A 19 -13.05 -5.61 -4.41
CA PRO A 19 -12.76 -5.86 -5.83
C PRO A 19 -12.74 -4.58 -6.67
N LEU A 20 -13.60 -3.61 -6.35
CA LEU A 20 -13.63 -2.32 -7.04
C LEU A 20 -12.35 -1.52 -6.74
N LEU A 21 -11.92 -1.48 -5.47
CA LEU A 21 -10.67 -0.83 -5.08
C LEU A 21 -9.47 -1.49 -5.77
N ALA A 22 -9.38 -2.82 -5.75
CA ALA A 22 -8.32 -3.55 -6.44
C ALA A 22 -8.28 -3.23 -7.95
N GLN A 23 -9.43 -3.23 -8.63
CA GLN A 23 -9.52 -2.88 -10.05
C GLN A 23 -9.01 -1.46 -10.31
N ARG A 24 -9.36 -0.49 -9.46
CA ARG A 24 -8.91 0.90 -9.62
C ARG A 24 -7.43 1.07 -9.31
N LEU A 25 -6.92 0.39 -8.30
CA LEU A 25 -5.49 0.42 -7.96
C LEU A 25 -4.62 -0.13 -9.10
N LEU A 26 -5.10 -1.11 -9.85
CA LEU A 26 -4.28 -1.75 -10.89
C LEU A 26 -4.52 -1.19 -12.30
N GLY A 27 -5.67 -0.55 -12.53
CA GLY A 27 -6.10 -0.17 -13.88
C GLY A 27 -6.43 1.29 -14.10
N ASP A 28 -6.54 2.13 -13.05
CA ASP A 28 -6.87 3.54 -13.28
C ASP A 28 -5.64 4.29 -13.85
N PRO A 29 -5.76 5.02 -14.97
CA PRO A 29 -4.61 5.69 -15.59
C PRO A 29 -4.04 6.82 -14.73
N SER A 30 -4.82 7.43 -13.84
CA SER A 30 -4.36 8.53 -13.00
C SER A 30 -3.71 8.00 -11.72
N PRO A 31 -2.42 8.31 -11.47
CA PRO A 31 -1.78 7.92 -10.22
C PRO A 31 -2.48 8.52 -8.99
N GLU A 32 -3.11 9.68 -9.10
CA GLU A 32 -3.89 10.32 -8.03
C GLU A 32 -5.12 9.48 -7.65
N VAL A 33 -5.80 8.88 -8.63
CA VAL A 33 -6.92 7.97 -8.34
C VAL A 33 -6.42 6.68 -7.68
N ARG A 34 -5.28 6.15 -8.12
CA ARG A 34 -4.66 4.97 -7.50
C ARG A 34 -4.22 5.25 -6.06
N LYS A 35 -3.69 6.45 -5.78
CA LYS A 35 -3.38 6.92 -4.41
C LYS A 35 -4.63 7.04 -3.55
N ALA A 36 -5.72 7.59 -4.10
CA ALA A 36 -7.01 7.62 -3.41
C ALA A 36 -7.49 6.21 -3.01
N VAL A 37 -7.16 5.17 -3.81
CA VAL A 37 -7.44 3.78 -3.40
C VAL A 37 -6.63 3.39 -2.17
N VAL A 38 -5.34 3.72 -2.11
CA VAL A 38 -4.49 3.45 -0.93
C VAL A 38 -5.06 4.14 0.32
N PHE A 39 -5.52 5.38 0.18
CA PHE A 39 -6.21 6.09 1.24
C PHE A 39 -7.50 5.38 1.67
N ALA A 40 -8.37 5.01 0.73
CA ALA A 40 -9.62 4.30 1.05
C ALA A 40 -9.38 2.91 1.68
N ALA A 41 -8.32 2.21 1.24
CA ALA A 41 -7.88 0.95 1.81
C ALA A 41 -7.42 1.11 3.27
N SER A 42 -7.12 2.32 3.73
CA SER A 42 -6.64 2.54 5.09
C SER A 42 -7.68 2.30 6.19
N PHE A 43 -8.95 2.29 5.81
CA PHE A 43 -10.11 2.16 6.69
C PHE A 43 -10.66 0.73 6.75
N ARG A 44 -9.96 -0.26 6.20
CA ARG A 44 -10.43 -1.64 6.10
C ARG A 44 -9.32 -2.67 6.34
N PRO A 45 -9.67 -3.92 6.69
CA PRO A 45 -8.71 -5.01 6.73
C PRO A 45 -8.01 -5.21 5.37
N LEU A 46 -6.72 -5.52 5.38
CA LEU A 46 -5.94 -5.62 4.14
C LEU A 46 -6.11 -6.94 3.39
N GLY A 47 -6.65 -7.99 4.02
CA GLY A 47 -6.60 -9.36 3.52
C GLY A 47 -6.98 -9.49 2.03
N ALA A 48 -8.14 -8.96 1.64
CA ALA A 48 -8.62 -9.02 0.25
C ALA A 48 -7.84 -8.11 -0.72
N LEU A 49 -7.16 -7.07 -0.21
CA LEU A 49 -6.41 -6.09 -1.02
C LEU A 49 -4.93 -6.40 -1.14
N LEU A 50 -4.37 -7.27 -0.30
CA LEU A 50 -2.93 -7.61 -0.30
C LEU A 50 -2.40 -8.00 -1.69
N PRO A 51 -3.07 -8.86 -2.49
CA PRO A 51 -2.58 -9.21 -3.82
C PRO A 51 -2.49 -8.00 -4.76
N ALA A 52 -3.47 -7.10 -4.71
CA ALA A 52 -3.47 -5.89 -5.54
C ALA A 52 -2.41 -4.87 -5.08
N LEU A 53 -2.22 -4.72 -3.76
CA LEU A 53 -1.18 -3.89 -3.18
C LEU A 53 0.21 -4.39 -3.56
N GLU A 54 0.44 -5.71 -3.52
CA GLU A 54 1.69 -6.33 -3.95
C GLU A 54 1.96 -6.08 -5.44
N GLN A 55 0.97 -6.33 -6.30
CA GLN A 55 1.12 -6.11 -7.73
C GLN A 55 1.42 -4.64 -8.06
N ALA A 56 0.71 -3.69 -7.42
CA ALA A 56 0.97 -2.27 -7.59
C ALA A 56 2.37 -1.86 -7.07
N LEU A 57 2.78 -2.37 -5.90
CA LEU A 57 4.10 -2.11 -5.32
C LEU A 57 5.23 -2.60 -6.25
N ARG A 58 5.02 -3.70 -6.98
CA ARG A 58 6.04 -4.28 -7.86
C ARG A 58 6.07 -3.70 -9.26
N GLY A 59 4.93 -3.21 -9.77
CA GLY A 59 4.75 -2.92 -11.18
C GLY A 59 4.25 -1.52 -11.53
N ASP A 60 3.81 -0.72 -10.56
CA ASP A 60 3.26 0.60 -10.89
C ASP A 60 4.36 1.56 -11.40
N PRO A 61 4.16 2.25 -12.53
CA PRO A 61 5.15 3.16 -13.08
C PRO A 61 5.36 4.43 -12.25
N SER A 62 4.42 4.78 -11.35
CA SER A 62 4.51 5.96 -10.51
C SER A 62 5.31 5.69 -9.25
N ASP A 63 6.52 6.24 -9.17
CA ASP A 63 7.31 6.30 -7.92
C ASP A 63 6.50 6.88 -6.77
N GLY A 64 5.66 7.89 -7.05
CA GLY A 64 4.78 8.51 -6.07
C GLY A 64 3.76 7.56 -5.47
N LEU A 65 3.17 6.65 -6.27
CA LEU A 65 2.27 5.63 -5.74
C LEU A 65 3.03 4.56 -4.96
N ARG A 66 4.16 4.07 -5.49
CA ARG A 66 4.97 3.05 -4.81
C ARG A 66 5.49 3.55 -3.46
N ALA A 67 5.90 4.82 -3.37
CA ALA A 67 6.27 5.46 -2.12
C ALA A 67 5.09 5.51 -1.13
N GLU A 68 3.90 5.87 -1.59
CA GLU A 68 2.68 5.91 -0.77
C GLU A 68 2.28 4.52 -0.27
N LEU A 69 2.40 3.48 -1.10
CA LEU A 69 2.23 2.09 -0.70
C LEU A 69 3.24 1.70 0.38
N VAL A 70 4.51 2.07 0.26
CA VAL A 70 5.51 1.78 1.30
C VAL A 70 5.16 2.48 2.63
N GLN A 71 4.73 3.74 2.60
CA GLN A 71 4.28 4.45 3.81
C GLN A 71 3.06 3.77 4.44
N PHE A 72 2.08 3.41 3.61
CA PHE A 72 0.87 2.72 4.02
C PHE A 72 1.15 1.35 4.66
N LEU A 73 1.97 0.52 4.03
CA LEU A 73 2.38 -0.78 4.55
C LEU A 73 3.22 -0.60 5.82
N GLY A 74 4.12 0.39 5.83
CA GLY A 74 4.94 0.77 6.98
C GLY A 74 4.11 1.13 8.21
N SER A 75 3.01 1.86 8.04
CA SER A 75 2.10 2.21 9.15
C SER A 75 1.44 0.99 9.82
N ARG A 76 1.45 -0.18 9.17
CA ARG A 76 0.87 -1.43 9.67
C ARG A 76 1.89 -2.51 10.00
N VAL A 77 3.18 -2.21 9.90
CA VAL A 77 4.26 -3.21 10.01
C VAL A 77 4.27 -3.95 11.37
N THR A 78 3.73 -3.32 12.41
CA THR A 78 3.59 -3.90 13.76
C THR A 78 2.31 -4.69 13.97
N THR A 79 1.22 -4.36 13.25
CA THR A 79 -0.13 -4.91 13.47
C THR A 79 -0.57 -5.90 12.40
N THR A 80 0.08 -5.93 11.23
CA THR A 80 -0.22 -6.82 10.12
C THR A 80 1.06 -7.49 9.64
N LEU A 81 1.25 -8.77 9.95
CA LEU A 81 2.51 -9.46 9.65
C LEU A 81 2.73 -9.64 8.15
N GLU A 82 1.63 -9.76 7.40
CA GLU A 82 1.58 -9.98 5.96
C GLU A 82 2.15 -8.80 5.16
N VAL A 83 2.28 -7.59 5.74
CA VAL A 83 2.91 -6.46 5.06
C VAL A 83 4.45 -6.51 5.10
N ARG A 84 5.03 -7.29 6.01
CA ARG A 84 6.49 -7.36 6.18
C ARG A 84 7.20 -7.93 4.95
N PRO A 85 6.72 -9.03 4.32
CA PRO A 85 7.30 -9.51 3.06
C PRO A 85 7.23 -8.48 1.92
N LEU A 86 6.17 -7.68 1.85
CA LEU A 86 6.04 -6.63 0.83
C LEU A 86 7.07 -5.51 1.05
N LEU A 87 7.23 -5.05 2.29
CA LEU A 87 8.27 -4.08 2.66
C LEU A 87 9.69 -4.64 2.43
N ALA A 88 9.91 -5.92 2.73
CA ALA A 88 11.20 -6.58 2.48
C ALA A 88 11.52 -6.61 0.99
N TRP A 89 10.54 -6.99 0.16
CA TRP A 89 10.68 -6.93 -1.29
C TRP A 89 11.02 -5.51 -1.77
N ALA A 90 10.24 -4.50 -1.35
CA ALA A 90 10.46 -3.11 -1.76
C ALA A 90 11.85 -2.59 -1.35
N SER A 91 12.33 -2.94 -0.15
CA SER A 91 13.66 -2.54 0.33
C SER A 91 14.83 -3.07 -0.52
N GLN A 92 14.62 -4.16 -1.24
CA GLN A 92 15.64 -4.82 -2.05
C GLN A 92 15.47 -4.56 -3.54
N ASN A 93 14.23 -4.38 -4.01
CA ASN A 93 13.90 -4.48 -5.43
C ASN A 93 13.29 -3.21 -6.04
N ASP A 94 12.82 -2.24 -5.26
CA ASP A 94 12.27 -1.01 -5.86
C ASP A 94 13.38 -0.29 -6.65
N SER A 95 13.05 0.21 -7.84
CA SER A 95 14.01 0.93 -8.69
C SER A 95 14.50 2.22 -8.04
N ASN A 96 13.67 2.87 -7.22
CA ASN A 96 13.97 4.12 -6.55
C ASN A 96 14.65 3.88 -5.18
N ALA A 97 15.88 4.39 -5.03
CA ALA A 97 16.68 4.21 -3.82
C ALA A 97 16.02 4.77 -2.54
N SER A 98 15.30 5.88 -2.63
CA SER A 98 14.61 6.48 -1.49
C SER A 98 13.45 5.60 -1.01
N ILE A 99 12.75 4.94 -1.93
CA ILE A 99 11.69 3.97 -1.59
C ILE A 99 12.29 2.75 -0.92
N ARG A 100 13.42 2.23 -1.44
CA ARG A 100 14.14 1.12 -0.82
C ARG A 100 14.54 1.43 0.63
N GLN A 101 15.11 2.62 0.86
CA GLN A 101 15.54 3.07 2.18
C GLN A 101 14.35 3.25 3.14
N ALA A 102 13.24 3.83 2.67
CA ALA A 102 12.03 3.99 3.48
C ALA A 102 11.48 2.63 3.92
N ALA A 103 11.38 1.66 3.01
CA ALA A 103 10.89 0.32 3.32
C ALA A 103 11.79 -0.41 4.35
N LEU A 104 13.12 -0.29 4.20
CA LEU A 104 14.07 -0.83 5.17
C LEU A 104 13.93 -0.16 6.55
N GLY A 105 13.66 1.15 6.58
CA GLY A 105 13.43 1.91 7.80
C GLY A 105 12.29 1.33 8.64
N PHE A 106 11.15 1.03 8.01
CA PHE A 106 10.01 0.42 8.70
C PHE A 106 10.33 -0.97 9.29
N LEU A 107 11.07 -1.81 8.56
CA LEU A 107 11.46 -3.14 9.06
C LEU A 107 12.42 -3.08 10.25
N LYS A 108 13.36 -2.11 10.22
CA LYS A 108 14.29 -1.88 11.34
C LYS A 108 13.57 -1.38 12.59
N ALA A 109 12.58 -0.50 12.42
CA ALA A 109 11.79 0.03 13.54
C ALA A 109 11.07 -1.09 14.31
N VAL A 110 10.57 -2.13 13.61
CA VAL A 110 10.00 -3.30 14.27
C VAL A 110 11.04 -4.08 15.07
N SER A 111 12.20 -4.33 14.46
CA SER A 111 13.27 -5.14 15.09
C SER A 111 13.84 -4.46 16.34
N ALA A 112 13.89 -3.12 16.35
CA ALA A 112 14.31 -2.31 17.49
C ALA A 112 13.29 -2.33 18.64
N ASN A 113 11.99 -2.42 18.34
CA ASN A 113 10.92 -2.50 19.34
C ASN A 113 10.71 -3.91 19.92
N THR A 114 11.45 -4.91 19.44
CA THR A 114 11.41 -6.30 19.91
C THR A 114 12.71 -6.75 20.59
N GLY A 115 13.59 -5.82 21.00
CA GLY A 115 14.78 -6.10 21.82
C GLY A 115 14.43 -6.37 23.29
N PRO A 116 15.31 -7.07 24.03
CA PRO A 116 15.01 -8.18 24.96
C PRO A 116 14.00 -7.90 26.08
#